data_AF-A0A0C9MYX0-F1
#
_entry.id   AF-A0A0C9MYX0-F1
#
_cell.length_a   1.000
_cell.length_b   1.000
_cell.length_c   1.000
_cell.angle_alpha   90.00
_cell.angle_beta   90.00
_cell.angle_gamma   90.00
#
_symmetry.space_group_name_H-M   'P 1'
#
loop_
_entity.id
_entity.type
_entity.pdbx_description
1 polymer ?
#
loop_
_entity_poly.entity_id
_entity_poly.type
_entity_poly.pdbx_seq_one_letter_code
_entity_poly.pdbx_strand_id
1 'polypeptide(L)'
;MPQPLLLKLPHEVLLYILKQYLDLTDLWTLTRASKDLRCIALLLLKKQWSVGSDSLLKSQMNAAMIAVSGISQRIIKRITIYDPYAFPPILPQNPQNPRNWLYLTLTDTTVYDLAIYQHSLPDQSVSEARSPSPPNTFPPTIEPGLDEGSEHFFPMERIKYQCKRLHYIVEDERKLHYQIARNITKENLNAVIESILHHVIFVNGRWMIMSRRQSAIAISRARAFSAATTRLLCSLGDNLKNEVAAIVWENMSSFITYVEYLFLGKSNGNSNLMDTITVFLNFVCACYVAHIIVDEQALDAFYRVYHVTSKIYKDQTRSSLRELWLRTDRDLEDSPLSRYLNLSL
;
A
#
# COMPACT_ATOMS: atom_id res chain seq x y z
N MET A 1 42.49 1.94 -0.90
CA MET A 1 41.04 1.83 -0.71
C MET A 1 40.45 1.03 -1.87
N PRO A 2 39.56 0.04 -1.63
CA PRO A 2 38.93 -0.68 -2.73
C PRO A 2 38.15 0.31 -3.57
N GLN A 3 38.56 0.48 -4.82
CA GLN A 3 37.93 1.40 -5.74
C GLN A 3 36.58 0.80 -6.14
N PRO A 4 35.45 1.53 -6.00
CA PRO A 4 34.13 0.97 -6.24
C PRO A 4 34.01 0.51 -7.69
N LEU A 5 33.92 -0.81 -7.90
CA LEU A 5 33.82 -1.48 -9.21
C LEU A 5 32.69 -0.91 -10.07
N LEU A 6 31.61 -0.46 -9.43
CA LEU A 6 30.44 0.10 -10.11
C LEU A 6 30.76 1.40 -10.88
N LEU A 7 31.68 2.24 -10.37
CA LEU A 7 32.06 3.50 -11.00
C LEU A 7 33.09 3.32 -12.13
N LYS A 8 33.63 2.11 -12.30
CA LYS A 8 34.51 1.78 -13.43
C LYS A 8 33.74 1.34 -14.68
N LEU A 9 32.45 1.08 -14.54
CA LEU A 9 31.61 0.66 -15.66
C LEU A 9 31.37 1.84 -16.62
N PRO A 10 31.26 1.58 -17.94
CA PRO A 10 30.78 2.57 -18.90
C PRO A 10 29.42 3.14 -18.45
N HIS A 11 29.20 4.43 -18.75
CA HIS A 11 28.01 5.15 -18.28
C HIS A 11 26.70 4.47 -18.70
N GLU A 12 26.67 3.90 -19.91
CA GLU A 12 25.52 3.20 -20.48
C GLU A 12 25.23 1.89 -19.73
N VAL A 13 26.28 1.15 -19.37
CA VAL A 13 26.17 -0.11 -18.61
C VAL A 13 25.69 0.19 -17.20
N LEU A 14 26.24 1.23 -16.56
CA LEU A 14 25.79 1.68 -15.25
C LEU A 14 24.32 2.11 -15.29
N LEU A 15 23.92 2.94 -16.25
CA LEU A 15 22.53 3.35 -16.43
C LEU A 15 21.61 2.15 -16.65
N TYR A 16 22.03 1.18 -17.46
CA TYR A 16 21.28 -0.04 -17.70
C TYR A 16 21.08 -0.84 -16.40
N ILE A 17 22.15 -1.06 -15.64
CA ILE A 17 22.08 -1.78 -14.37
C ILE A 17 21.13 -1.08 -13.40
N LEU A 18 21.33 0.22 -13.19
CA LEU A 18 20.52 1.00 -12.27
C LEU A 18 19.05 1.07 -12.70
N LYS A 19 18.78 1.13 -14.00
CA LYS A 19 17.41 1.17 -14.53
C LYS A 19 16.67 -0.17 -14.39
N GLN A 20 17.37 -1.28 -14.56
CA GLN A 20 16.76 -2.61 -14.67
C GLN A 20 16.70 -3.37 -13.35
N TYR A 21 17.67 -3.15 -12.45
CA TYR A 21 17.83 -3.98 -11.26
C TYR A 21 17.57 -3.27 -9.94
N LEU A 22 17.53 -1.93 -9.93
CA LEU A 22 17.22 -1.18 -8.71
C LEU A 22 15.77 -0.74 -8.72
N ASP A 23 15.11 -0.93 -7.58
CA ASP A 23 13.79 -0.38 -7.36
C ASP A 23 13.85 1.08 -6.87
N LEU A 24 12.67 1.68 -6.65
CA LEU A 24 12.56 3.06 -6.20
C LEU A 24 13.28 3.32 -4.86
N THR A 25 13.25 2.35 -3.94
CA THR A 25 13.89 2.43 -2.62
C THR A 25 15.40 2.35 -2.75
N ASP A 26 15.89 1.46 -3.61
CA ASP A 26 17.30 1.30 -3.90
C ASP A 26 17.88 2.57 -4.55
N LEU A 27 17.19 3.11 -5.56
CA LEU A 27 17.58 4.35 -6.23
C LEU A 27 17.60 5.53 -5.25
N TRP A 28 16.61 5.62 -4.37
CA TRP A 28 16.58 6.66 -3.33
C TRP A 28 17.74 6.53 -2.36
N THR A 29 18.05 5.31 -1.92
CA THR A 29 19.20 5.01 -1.04
C THR A 29 20.52 5.40 -1.73
N LEU A 30 20.63 5.16 -3.03
CA LEU A 30 21.81 5.49 -3.82
C LEU A 30 22.11 6.99 -3.84
N THR A 31 21.07 7.84 -3.79
CA THR A 31 21.25 9.31 -3.69
C THR A 31 22.01 9.71 -2.42
N ARG A 32 21.91 8.92 -1.35
CA ARG A 32 22.54 9.17 -0.05
C ARG A 32 23.89 8.46 0.10
N ALA A 33 24.05 7.31 -0.56
CA ALA A 33 25.23 6.45 -0.43
C ALA A 33 26.49 6.98 -1.13
N SER A 34 26.35 7.65 -2.29
CA SER A 34 27.52 8.13 -3.05
C SER A 34 27.22 9.47 -3.73
N LYS A 35 28.17 10.41 -3.64
CA LYS A 35 28.12 11.68 -4.39
C LYS A 35 28.17 11.44 -5.90
N ASP A 36 28.97 10.47 -6.34
CA ASP A 36 29.20 10.19 -7.77
C ASP A 36 27.96 9.55 -8.41
N LEU A 37 27.27 8.67 -7.68
CA LEU A 37 26.04 8.02 -8.18
C LEU A 37 24.79 8.87 -7.99
N ARG A 38 24.84 9.90 -7.15
CA ARG A 38 23.68 10.75 -6.83
C ARG A 38 23.05 11.38 -8.06
N CYS A 39 23.86 11.94 -8.96
CA CYS A 39 23.35 12.60 -10.17
C CYS A 39 22.60 11.61 -11.08
N ILE A 40 23.13 10.40 -11.22
CA ILE A 40 22.52 9.34 -12.04
C ILE A 40 21.23 8.84 -11.38
N ALA A 41 21.24 8.61 -10.07
CA ALA A 41 20.07 8.21 -9.31
C ALA A 41 18.95 9.27 -9.38
N LEU A 42 19.27 10.55 -9.20
CA LEU A 42 18.30 11.65 -9.33
C LEU A 42 17.74 11.77 -10.75
N LEU A 43 18.58 11.55 -11.77
CA LEU A 43 18.12 11.54 -13.16
C LEU A 43 17.16 10.38 -13.44
N LEU A 44 17.43 9.19 -12.91
CA LEU A 44 16.53 8.04 -13.01
C LEU A 44 15.24 8.27 -12.22
N LEU A 45 15.30 8.79 -10.99
CA LEU A 45 14.13 9.17 -10.21
C LEU A 45 13.23 10.16 -10.98
N LYS A 46 13.82 11.19 -11.59
CA LYS A 46 13.07 12.17 -12.39
C LYS A 46 12.50 11.57 -13.67
N LYS A 47 13.29 10.84 -14.46
CA LYS A 47 12.88 10.36 -15.79
C LYS A 47 12.01 9.10 -15.77
N GLN A 48 12.26 8.18 -14.85
CA GLN A 48 11.60 6.87 -14.79
C GLN A 48 10.41 6.87 -13.82
N TRP A 49 10.58 7.51 -12.67
CA TRP A 49 9.60 7.49 -11.58
C TRP A 49 8.80 8.79 -11.46
N SER A 50 9.11 9.81 -12.26
CA SER A 50 8.51 11.15 -12.17
C SER A 50 8.68 11.78 -10.78
N VAL A 51 9.75 11.44 -10.07
CA VAL A 51 10.07 11.99 -8.75
C VAL A 51 11.04 13.15 -8.94
N GLY A 52 10.48 14.37 -8.90
CA GLY A 52 11.25 15.63 -8.93
C GLY A 52 11.28 16.31 -7.57
N SER A 53 12.34 17.08 -7.30
CA SER A 53 12.51 17.83 -6.05
C SER A 53 12.77 19.30 -6.35
N ASP A 54 11.69 20.07 -6.49
CA ASP A 54 11.78 21.51 -6.77
C ASP A 54 11.76 22.35 -5.47
N SER A 55 11.43 21.72 -4.34
CA SER A 55 11.43 22.32 -3.00
C SER A 55 11.89 21.31 -1.94
N LEU A 56 12.33 21.84 -0.78
CA LEU A 56 12.71 21.02 0.38
C LEU A 56 11.54 20.16 0.86
N LEU A 57 10.35 20.76 0.96
CA LEU A 57 9.12 20.06 1.35
C LEU A 57 8.83 18.88 0.41
N LYS A 58 8.88 19.11 -0.91
CA LYS A 58 8.65 18.05 -1.90
C LYS A 58 9.70 16.94 -1.81
N SER A 59 10.96 17.29 -1.53
CA SER A 59 12.02 16.31 -1.29
C SER A 59 11.77 15.45 -0.04
N GLN A 60 11.35 16.09 1.07
CA GLN A 60 10.98 15.39 2.31
C GLN A 60 9.77 14.48 2.10
N MET A 61 8.74 14.96 1.39
CA MET A 61 7.56 14.17 1.05
C MET A 61 7.91 12.99 0.13
N ASN A 62 8.74 13.19 -0.89
CA ASN A 62 9.23 12.10 -1.74
C ASN A 62 9.93 11.03 -0.88
N ALA A 63 10.82 11.44 0.02
CA ALA A 63 11.52 10.52 0.92
C ALA A 63 10.54 9.73 1.79
N ALA A 64 9.55 10.42 2.36
CA ALA A 64 8.55 9.86 3.25
C ALA A 64 7.65 8.86 2.49
N MET A 65 7.14 9.23 1.32
CA MET A 65 6.27 8.36 0.52
C MET A 65 7.01 7.13 -0.03
N ILE A 66 8.30 7.26 -0.36
CA ILE A 66 9.15 6.11 -0.70
C ILE A 66 9.29 5.17 0.50
N ALA A 67 9.50 5.71 1.71
CA ALA A 67 9.55 4.92 2.93
C ALA A 67 8.20 4.23 3.24
N VAL A 68 7.07 4.93 3.10
CA VAL A 68 5.72 4.34 3.23
C VAL A 68 5.52 3.19 2.23
N SER A 69 5.99 3.36 0.98
CA SER A 69 5.95 2.30 -0.04
C SER A 69 6.80 1.09 0.35
N GLY A 70 8.02 1.31 0.86
CA GLY A 70 8.87 0.24 1.36
C GLY A 70 8.24 -0.51 2.55
N ILE A 71 7.61 0.20 3.48
CA ILE A 71 6.90 -0.37 4.63
C ILE A 71 5.71 -1.20 4.16
N SER A 72 4.84 -0.66 3.30
CA SER A 72 3.66 -1.36 2.78
C SER A 72 4.03 -2.64 2.01
N GLN A 73 5.14 -2.62 1.27
CA GLN A 73 5.68 -3.82 0.62
C GLN A 73 6.14 -4.90 1.61
N ARG A 74 6.74 -4.50 2.74
CA ARG A 74 7.14 -5.45 3.79
C ARG A 74 5.91 -6.07 4.46
N ILE A 75 4.87 -5.27 4.72
CA ILE A 75 3.57 -5.72 5.26
C ILE A 75 2.96 -6.75 4.32
N ILE A 76 2.75 -6.40 3.05
CA ILE A 76 2.07 -7.30 2.12
C ILE A 76 2.86 -8.57 1.83
N LYS A 77 4.21 -8.50 1.71
CA LYS A 77 5.05 -9.69 1.58
C LYS A 77 4.82 -10.65 2.74
N ARG A 78 4.69 -10.14 3.96
CA ARG A 78 4.47 -10.98 5.15
C ARG A 78 3.06 -11.57 5.16
N ILE A 79 2.04 -10.78 4.82
CA ILE A 79 0.66 -11.27 4.69
C ILE A 79 0.57 -12.35 3.59
N THR A 80 1.20 -12.16 2.42
CA THR A 80 1.16 -13.13 1.32
C THR A 80 2.00 -14.39 1.55
N ILE A 81 3.07 -14.33 2.35
CA ILE A 81 3.83 -15.52 2.74
C ILE A 81 2.97 -16.46 3.61
N TYR A 82 1.95 -15.90 4.27
CA TYR A 82 0.96 -16.68 4.98
C TYR A 82 -0.15 -17.26 4.11
N ASP A 83 -0.18 -17.00 2.80
CA ASP A 83 -1.28 -17.45 1.97
C ASP A 83 -0.89 -17.85 0.54
N PRO A 84 -0.82 -19.17 0.25
CA PRO A 84 -1.31 -19.70 -1.01
C PRO A 84 -2.76 -20.22 -0.90
N TYR A 85 -3.21 -20.63 0.30
CA TYR A 85 -4.56 -21.17 0.62
C TYR A 85 -4.99 -21.07 2.13
N ALA A 86 -4.40 -20.20 2.97
CA ALA A 86 -4.41 -20.36 4.44
C ALA A 86 -5.42 -19.54 5.26
N PHE A 87 -6.33 -18.79 4.65
CA PHE A 87 -7.60 -18.51 5.32
C PHE A 87 -8.62 -19.53 4.79
N PRO A 88 -8.92 -20.63 5.51
CA PRO A 88 -9.93 -21.56 5.03
C PRO A 88 -11.26 -20.81 4.82
N PRO A 89 -12.04 -21.14 3.79
CA PRO A 89 -13.30 -20.45 3.47
C PRO A 89 -14.38 -20.60 4.57
N ILE A 90 -14.09 -21.33 5.66
CA ILE A 90 -15.03 -21.62 6.74
C ILE A 90 -14.25 -21.70 8.06
N LEU A 91 -14.02 -20.54 8.69
CA LEU A 91 -14.00 -20.47 10.16
C LEU A 91 -15.43 -20.13 10.61
N PRO A 92 -15.87 -20.54 11.80
CA PRO A 92 -17.23 -20.26 12.26
C PRO A 92 -17.40 -18.74 12.33
N GLN A 93 -18.10 -18.20 11.34
CA GLN A 93 -18.54 -16.82 11.35
C GLN A 93 -19.37 -16.68 12.62
N ASN A 94 -18.90 -15.90 13.59
CA ASN A 94 -19.80 -15.47 14.64
C ASN A 94 -20.91 -14.66 13.96
N PRO A 95 -22.18 -15.11 13.97
CA PRO A 95 -23.25 -14.48 13.20
C PRO A 95 -23.53 -13.03 13.63
N GLN A 96 -22.90 -12.56 14.70
CA GLN A 96 -23.06 -11.21 15.22
C GLN A 96 -21.93 -10.24 14.82
N ASN A 97 -20.79 -10.70 14.26
CA ASN A 97 -19.68 -9.78 13.93
C ASN A 97 -18.69 -10.35 12.87
N PRO A 98 -19.00 -10.29 11.57
CA PRO A 98 -18.03 -10.63 10.53
C PRO A 98 -17.09 -9.44 10.33
N ARG A 99 -15.86 -9.59 10.78
CA ARG A 99 -14.84 -8.53 10.69
C ARG A 99 -13.91 -8.74 9.51
N ASN A 100 -13.53 -7.61 8.93
CA ASN A 100 -12.75 -7.45 7.71
C ASN A 100 -11.27 -7.81 7.89
N TRP A 101 -10.88 -9.08 7.90
CA TRP A 101 -9.51 -9.45 8.29
C TRP A 101 -8.41 -8.89 7.38
N LEU A 102 -8.62 -8.68 6.07
CA LEU A 102 -7.56 -8.14 5.18
C LEU A 102 -7.44 -6.61 5.28
N TYR A 103 -8.55 -5.88 5.37
CA TYR A 103 -8.50 -4.44 5.65
C TYR A 103 -8.07 -4.21 7.09
N LEU A 104 -8.60 -4.92 8.09
CA LEU A 104 -8.18 -4.82 9.49
C LEU A 104 -6.73 -5.26 9.73
N THR A 105 -6.23 -6.31 9.05
CA THR A 105 -4.77 -6.61 9.11
C THR A 105 -3.95 -5.48 8.52
N LEU A 106 -4.52 -4.72 7.59
CA LEU A 106 -3.91 -3.52 7.04
C LEU A 106 -4.23 -2.25 7.87
N THR A 107 -5.30 -2.16 8.67
CA THR A 107 -5.81 -0.89 9.26
C THR A 107 -5.99 -0.87 10.78
N ASP A 108 -6.01 -2.01 11.47
CA ASP A 108 -6.24 -2.10 12.91
C ASP A 108 -5.32 -3.14 13.58
N THR A 109 -4.49 -2.69 14.52
CA THR A 109 -3.55 -3.57 15.26
C THR A 109 -4.24 -4.44 16.32
N THR A 110 -5.48 -4.13 16.73
CA THR A 110 -6.20 -4.87 17.79
C THR A 110 -6.71 -6.24 17.32
N VAL A 111 -6.80 -6.42 16.01
CA VAL A 111 -7.22 -7.68 15.37
C VAL A 111 -6.19 -8.80 15.58
N TYR A 112 -4.93 -8.44 15.85
CA TYR A 112 -3.88 -9.41 16.13
C TYR A 112 -3.82 -9.84 17.59
N ASP A 113 -4.15 -8.96 18.53
CA ASP A 113 -4.38 -9.36 19.92
C ASP A 113 -5.54 -10.35 19.95
N LEU A 114 -6.63 -10.09 19.22
CA LEU A 114 -7.75 -11.02 19.05
C LEU A 114 -7.36 -12.36 18.40
N ALA A 115 -6.52 -12.39 17.35
CA ALA A 115 -6.05 -13.64 16.75
C ALA A 115 -5.14 -14.45 17.71
N ILE A 116 -4.31 -13.77 18.50
CA ILE A 116 -3.46 -14.39 19.53
C ILE A 116 -4.32 -14.94 20.68
N TYR A 117 -5.35 -14.19 21.11
CA TYR A 117 -6.32 -14.58 22.14
C TYR A 117 -7.27 -15.70 21.69
N GLN A 118 -7.66 -15.75 20.42
CA GLN A 118 -8.58 -16.77 19.89
C GLN A 118 -7.88 -18.11 19.59
N HIS A 119 -6.57 -18.10 19.32
CA HIS A 119 -5.75 -19.30 19.24
C HIS A 119 -5.20 -19.76 20.60
N SER A 120 -5.50 -19.04 21.69
CA SER A 120 -5.33 -19.59 23.04
C SER A 120 -6.59 -20.39 23.40
N LEU A 121 -6.58 -21.69 23.11
CA LEU A 121 -7.46 -22.62 23.82
C LEU A 121 -7.02 -22.72 25.30
N PRO A 122 -7.94 -23.08 26.21
CA PRO A 122 -7.91 -22.62 27.59
C PRO A 122 -6.88 -23.43 28.38
N ASP A 123 -5.75 -22.80 28.70
CA ASP A 123 -5.11 -23.10 29.97
C ASP A 123 -5.17 -21.85 30.84
N GLN A 124 -6.01 -21.99 31.86
CA GLN A 124 -6.07 -21.11 33.00
C GLN A 124 -4.68 -21.03 33.64
N SER A 125 -4.02 -19.88 33.50
CA SER A 125 -3.31 -19.29 34.63
C SER A 125 -3.01 -17.83 34.32
N VAL A 126 -3.71 -16.98 35.06
CA VAL A 126 -3.45 -15.56 35.24
C VAL A 126 -1.96 -15.33 35.55
N SER A 127 -1.25 -14.53 34.76
CA SER A 127 -0.19 -13.67 35.31
C SER A 127 0.25 -12.56 34.34
N GLU A 128 0.06 -11.33 34.81
CA GLU A 128 0.71 -10.06 34.47
C GLU A 128 1.06 -9.75 32.99
N ALA A 129 0.24 -8.87 32.41
CA ALA A 129 0.58 -8.10 31.22
C ALA A 129 1.83 -7.23 31.46
N ARG A 130 2.97 -7.65 30.89
CA ARG A 130 4.11 -6.77 30.63
C ARG A 130 4.29 -6.61 29.13
N SER A 131 4.36 -5.35 28.69
CA SER A 131 4.68 -4.96 27.31
C SER A 131 5.92 -5.71 26.81
N PRO A 132 5.93 -6.28 25.59
CA PRO A 132 7.09 -7.03 25.13
C PRO A 132 8.22 -6.08 24.73
N SER A 133 9.35 -6.21 25.41
CA SER A 133 10.62 -5.56 25.04
C SER A 133 11.08 -6.03 23.65
N PRO A 134 11.80 -5.20 22.88
CA PRO A 134 12.38 -5.61 21.60
C PRO A 134 13.37 -6.77 21.80
N PRO A 135 13.39 -7.79 20.92
CA PRO A 135 14.40 -8.84 21.01
C PRO A 135 15.78 -8.25 20.70
N ASN A 136 16.74 -8.43 21.64
CA ASN A 136 18.09 -7.87 21.56
C ASN A 136 18.93 -8.42 20.40
N THR A 137 18.50 -9.50 19.76
CA THR A 137 19.13 -10.07 18.57
C THR A 137 18.09 -10.84 17.77
N PHE A 138 18.02 -10.56 16.47
CA PHE A 138 17.23 -11.36 15.54
C PHE A 138 17.87 -12.74 15.42
N PRO A 139 17.15 -13.86 15.66
CA PRO A 139 17.71 -15.17 15.39
C PRO A 139 17.88 -15.35 13.87
N PRO A 140 18.89 -16.14 13.45
CA PRO A 140 19.15 -16.39 12.04
C PRO A 140 17.91 -16.98 11.36
N THR A 141 17.80 -16.74 10.06
CA THR A 141 16.77 -17.33 9.20
C THR A 141 16.83 -18.86 9.37
N ILE A 142 15.84 -19.45 10.07
CA ILE A 142 15.77 -20.90 10.22
C ILE A 142 15.49 -21.48 8.83
N GLU A 143 16.47 -22.16 8.26
CA GLU A 143 16.32 -22.92 7.03
C GLU A 143 15.27 -24.03 7.26
N PRO A 144 14.42 -24.33 6.26
CA PRO A 144 13.39 -25.35 6.42
C PRO A 144 14.04 -26.73 6.38
N GLY A 145 14.39 -27.24 7.56
CA GLY A 145 14.83 -28.61 7.75
C GLY A 145 15.41 -28.80 9.15
N LEU A 146 14.94 -29.85 9.83
CA LEU A 146 15.40 -30.37 11.13
C LEU A 146 14.70 -29.75 12.35
N ASP A 147 13.59 -30.35 12.76
CA ASP A 147 13.58 -31.20 13.96
C ASP A 147 12.23 -31.94 14.09
N GLU A 148 12.31 -33.26 14.05
CA GLU A 148 11.21 -34.21 14.29
C GLU A 148 10.90 -34.25 15.79
N GLY A 149 10.12 -33.29 16.27
CA GLY A 149 9.71 -33.26 17.68
C GLY A 149 8.69 -32.16 17.95
N SER A 150 7.40 -32.53 17.99
CA SER A 150 6.22 -31.69 18.25
C SER A 150 5.68 -30.89 17.05
N GLU A 151 5.03 -31.62 16.13
CA GLU A 151 4.41 -31.09 14.90
C GLU A 151 3.33 -30.00 15.10
N HIS A 152 2.95 -29.67 16.35
CA HIS A 152 1.93 -28.64 16.66
C HIS A 152 2.48 -27.42 17.42
N PHE A 153 3.65 -27.51 18.07
CA PHE A 153 4.25 -26.37 18.78
C PHE A 153 5.01 -25.44 17.81
N PHE A 154 5.67 -26.03 16.81
CA PHE A 154 6.46 -25.31 15.81
C PHE A 154 5.65 -24.33 14.92
N PRO A 155 4.44 -24.70 14.44
CA PRO A 155 3.61 -23.79 13.65
C PRO A 155 3.13 -22.57 14.47
N MET A 156 2.74 -22.79 15.72
CA MET A 156 2.21 -21.72 16.58
C MET A 156 3.29 -20.72 17.00
N GLU A 157 4.50 -21.18 17.32
CA GLU A 157 5.63 -20.28 17.61
C GLU A 157 6.06 -19.49 16.37
N ARG A 158 6.05 -20.12 15.18
CA ARG A 158 6.31 -19.44 13.91
C ARG A 158 5.27 -18.36 13.60
N ILE A 159 3.99 -18.65 13.83
CA ILE A 159 2.89 -17.68 13.70
C ILE A 159 3.12 -16.50 14.66
N LYS A 160 3.31 -16.78 15.96
CA LYS A 160 3.60 -15.77 16.99
C LYS A 160 4.80 -14.90 16.61
N TYR A 161 5.90 -15.48 16.13
CA TYR A 161 7.09 -14.76 15.72
C TYR A 161 6.82 -13.80 14.55
N GLN A 162 6.13 -14.24 13.50
CA GLN A 162 5.85 -13.33 12.38
C GLN A 162 4.78 -12.30 12.71
N CYS A 163 3.79 -12.60 13.56
CA CYS A 163 2.86 -11.60 14.09
C CYS A 163 3.61 -10.49 14.83
N LYS A 164 4.60 -10.84 15.68
CA LYS A 164 5.48 -9.86 16.33
C LYS A 164 6.25 -9.02 15.30
N ARG A 165 6.81 -9.63 14.26
CA ARG A 165 7.51 -8.90 13.19
C ARG A 165 6.59 -7.96 12.42
N LEU A 166 5.38 -8.40 12.10
CA LEU A 166 4.38 -7.59 11.43
C LEU A 166 3.98 -6.39 12.29
N HIS A 167 3.77 -6.60 13.59
CA HIS A 167 3.52 -5.55 14.56
C HIS A 167 4.62 -4.46 14.54
N TYR A 168 5.89 -4.85 14.54
CA TYR A 168 6.98 -3.87 14.42
C TYR A 168 6.96 -3.08 13.11
N ILE A 169 6.64 -3.73 11.99
CA ILE A 169 6.57 -3.05 10.69
C ILE A 169 5.41 -2.04 10.67
N VAL A 170 4.27 -2.38 11.26
CA VAL A 170 3.12 -1.47 11.37
C VAL A 170 3.42 -0.32 12.33
N GLU A 171 4.15 -0.58 13.41
CA GLU A 171 4.59 0.47 14.34
C GLU A 171 5.56 1.46 13.69
N ASP A 172 6.47 0.99 12.83
CA ASP A 172 7.32 1.85 12.00
C ASP A 172 6.47 2.75 11.08
N GLU A 173 5.41 2.20 10.48
CA GLU A 173 4.46 2.95 9.64
C GLU A 173 3.82 4.09 10.44
N ARG A 174 3.29 3.78 11.63
CA ARG A 174 2.62 4.75 12.51
C ARG A 174 3.56 5.87 12.94
N LYS A 175 4.79 5.53 13.32
CA LYS A 175 5.81 6.52 13.68
C LYS A 175 6.14 7.43 12.51
N LEU A 176 6.27 6.88 11.31
CA LEU A 176 6.50 7.67 10.11
C LEU A 176 5.31 8.60 9.81
N HIS A 177 4.07 8.10 9.90
CA HIS A 177 2.87 8.92 9.71
C HIS A 177 2.80 10.07 10.71
N TYR A 178 3.05 9.80 11.99
CA TYR A 178 3.11 10.82 13.02
C TYR A 178 4.17 11.89 12.73
N GLN A 179 5.36 11.48 12.28
CA GLN A 179 6.44 12.41 11.90
C GLN A 179 6.07 13.29 10.70
N ILE A 180 5.35 12.74 9.72
CA ILE A 180 4.85 13.51 8.57
C ILE A 180 3.80 14.51 9.06
N ALA A 181 2.75 14.02 9.73
CA ALA A 181 1.61 14.81 10.17
C ALA A 181 1.99 15.98 11.08
N ARG A 182 2.97 15.79 11.98
CA ARG A 182 3.43 16.84 12.90
C ARG A 182 4.00 18.09 12.20
N ASN A 183 4.50 17.95 10.97
CA ASN A 183 5.12 19.05 10.22
C ASN A 183 4.15 19.71 9.22
N ILE A 184 2.89 19.28 9.21
CA ILE A 184 1.88 19.81 8.30
C ILE A 184 1.18 21.00 8.93
N THR A 185 1.03 22.04 8.12
CA THR A 185 0.29 23.25 8.44
C THR A 185 -0.73 23.50 7.32
N LYS A 186 -1.68 24.42 7.54
CA LYS A 186 -2.67 24.75 6.51
C LYS A 186 -2.01 25.26 5.22
N GLU A 187 -0.90 25.99 5.33
CA GLU A 187 -0.20 26.60 4.21
C GLU A 187 0.48 25.55 3.32
N ASN A 188 0.86 24.39 3.88
CA ASN A 188 1.55 23.34 3.14
C ASN A 188 0.68 22.11 2.85
N LEU A 189 -0.54 22.05 3.40
CA LEU A 189 -1.45 20.92 3.30
C LEU A 189 -1.72 20.50 1.85
N ASN A 190 -2.04 21.47 0.97
CA ASN A 190 -2.33 21.17 -0.42
C ASN A 190 -1.13 20.52 -1.12
N ALA A 191 0.06 21.11 -1.00
CA ALA A 191 1.28 20.56 -1.59
C ALA A 191 1.63 19.17 -1.05
N VAL A 192 1.35 18.91 0.23
CA VAL A 192 1.53 17.58 0.84
C VAL A 192 0.54 16.58 0.25
N ILE A 193 -0.75 16.91 0.18
CA ILE A 193 -1.78 16.03 -0.38
C ILE A 193 -1.52 15.76 -1.87
N GLU A 194 -1.18 16.77 -2.66
CA GLU A 194 -0.76 16.61 -4.06
C GLU A 194 0.42 15.65 -4.19
N SER A 195 1.43 15.79 -3.32
CA SER A 195 2.59 14.88 -3.32
C SER A 195 2.18 13.46 -2.97
N ILE A 196 1.29 13.29 -1.99
CA ILE A 196 0.73 11.99 -1.60
C ILE A 196 0.00 11.35 -2.79
N LEU A 197 -0.92 12.07 -3.43
CA LEU A 197 -1.67 11.55 -4.57
C LEU A 197 -0.78 11.26 -5.77
N HIS A 198 0.24 12.09 -6.02
CA HIS A 198 1.23 11.82 -7.06
C HIS A 198 1.91 10.47 -6.85
N HIS A 199 2.31 10.16 -5.62
CA HIS A 199 2.93 8.87 -5.32
C HIS A 199 1.95 7.71 -5.45
N VAL A 200 0.75 7.86 -4.91
CA VAL A 200 -0.26 6.79 -4.96
C VAL A 200 -0.70 6.50 -6.38
N ILE A 201 -0.88 7.51 -7.24
CA ILE A 201 -1.42 7.30 -8.58
C ILE A 201 -0.30 7.02 -9.57
N PHE A 202 0.67 7.93 -9.70
CA PHE A 202 1.66 7.88 -10.76
C PHE A 202 2.87 7.03 -10.40
N VAL A 203 3.46 7.21 -9.21
CA VAL A 203 4.68 6.46 -8.83
C VAL A 203 4.33 4.97 -8.64
N ASN A 204 3.22 4.67 -7.98
CA ASN A 204 2.73 3.30 -7.81
C ASN A 204 2.21 2.72 -9.14
N GLY A 205 1.60 3.52 -10.02
CA GLY A 205 1.27 3.12 -11.40
C GLY A 205 2.51 2.70 -12.19
N ARG A 206 3.62 3.45 -12.09
CA ARG A 206 4.92 3.07 -12.68
C ARG A 206 5.45 1.77 -12.11
N TRP A 207 5.30 1.58 -10.80
CA TRP A 207 5.69 0.35 -10.13
C TRP A 207 4.92 -0.86 -10.69
N MET A 208 3.60 -0.73 -10.84
CA MET A 208 2.73 -1.73 -11.47
C MET A 208 3.15 -2.07 -12.91
N ILE A 209 3.55 -1.07 -13.70
CA ILE A 209 4.02 -1.27 -15.08
C ILE A 209 5.36 -2.06 -15.11
N MET A 210 6.25 -1.80 -14.17
CA MET A 210 7.59 -2.41 -14.11
C MET A 210 7.57 -3.83 -13.56
N SER A 211 6.68 -4.14 -12.60
CA SER A 211 6.44 -5.50 -12.15
C SER A 211 5.60 -6.24 -13.20
N ARG A 212 6.06 -7.37 -13.75
CA ARG A 212 5.32 -8.24 -14.70
C ARG A 212 3.79 -8.11 -14.52
N ARG A 213 3.16 -7.38 -15.45
CA ARG A 213 1.81 -6.78 -15.43
C ARG A 213 0.75 -7.62 -14.72
N GLN A 214 -0.16 -6.96 -14.00
CA GLN A 214 -1.39 -7.53 -13.41
C GLN A 214 -1.22 -8.83 -12.59
N SER A 215 -0.01 -9.16 -12.14
CA SER A 215 0.16 -10.28 -11.20
C SER A 215 -0.56 -9.96 -9.89
N ALA A 216 -1.13 -10.98 -9.25
CA ALA A 216 -1.82 -10.85 -7.97
C ALA A 216 -0.94 -10.14 -6.92
N ILE A 217 0.37 -10.39 -6.96
CA ILE A 217 1.37 -9.76 -6.08
C ILE A 217 1.47 -8.26 -6.35
N ALA A 218 1.50 -7.85 -7.62
CA ALA A 218 1.62 -6.44 -7.98
C ALA A 218 0.39 -5.65 -7.54
N ILE A 219 -0.80 -6.19 -7.83
CA ILE A 219 -2.08 -5.62 -7.43
C ILE A 219 -2.16 -5.51 -5.89
N SER A 220 -1.74 -6.55 -5.17
CA SER A 220 -1.73 -6.56 -3.69
C SER A 220 -0.79 -5.51 -3.10
N ARG A 221 0.37 -5.26 -3.73
CA ARG A 221 1.28 -4.17 -3.32
C ARG A 221 0.64 -2.80 -3.53
N ALA A 222 -0.01 -2.58 -4.68
CA ALA A 222 -0.70 -1.32 -4.94
C ALA A 222 -1.80 -1.04 -3.91
N ARG A 223 -2.53 -2.08 -3.49
CA ARG A 223 -3.54 -2.02 -2.44
C ARG A 223 -2.97 -1.69 -1.08
N ALA A 224 -1.90 -2.39 -0.67
CA ALA A 224 -1.23 -2.15 0.60
C ALA A 224 -0.72 -0.71 0.70
N PHE A 225 -0.16 -0.18 -0.40
CA PHE A 225 0.28 1.21 -0.46
C PHE A 225 -0.89 2.21 -0.42
N SER A 226 -2.01 1.89 -1.08
CA SER A 226 -3.23 2.71 -1.01
C SER A 226 -3.75 2.78 0.43
N ALA A 227 -3.84 1.65 1.12
CA ALA A 227 -4.29 1.59 2.50
C ALA A 227 -3.37 2.38 3.46
N ALA A 228 -2.04 2.20 3.34
CA ALA A 228 -1.06 2.94 4.13
C ALA A 228 -1.20 4.45 3.92
N THR A 229 -1.36 4.87 2.67
CA THR A 229 -1.49 6.28 2.35
C THR A 229 -2.82 6.88 2.82
N THR A 230 -3.92 6.13 2.74
CA THR A 230 -5.19 6.55 3.31
C THR A 230 -5.09 6.73 4.83
N ARG A 231 -4.38 5.84 5.55
CA ARG A 231 -4.11 6.04 6.98
C ARG A 231 -3.27 7.28 7.25
N LEU A 232 -2.27 7.55 6.41
CA LEU A 232 -1.52 8.80 6.48
C LEU A 232 -2.48 9.99 6.36
N LEU A 233 -3.35 10.02 5.36
CA LEU A 233 -4.34 11.08 5.17
C LEU A 233 -5.27 11.26 6.38
N CYS A 234 -5.75 10.17 6.98
CA CYS A 234 -6.52 10.23 8.22
C CYS A 234 -5.71 10.87 9.37
N SER A 235 -4.42 10.54 9.49
CA SER A 235 -3.54 11.09 10.53
C SER A 235 -3.17 12.57 10.33
N LEU A 236 -3.31 13.12 9.11
CA LEU A 236 -3.18 14.56 8.89
C LEU A 236 -4.38 15.34 9.45
N GLY A 237 -5.47 14.62 9.75
CA GLY A 237 -6.82 15.16 9.80
C GLY A 237 -7.41 15.45 11.17
N ASP A 238 -6.71 15.25 12.29
CA ASP A 238 -7.35 15.43 13.61
C ASP A 238 -7.95 16.84 13.82
N ASN A 239 -7.36 17.87 13.19
CA ASN A 239 -7.89 19.25 13.17
C ASN A 239 -8.26 19.78 11.76
N LEU A 240 -7.94 19.04 10.69
CA LEU A 240 -8.08 19.48 9.30
C LEU A 240 -8.90 18.50 8.44
N LYS A 241 -9.65 17.59 9.06
CA LYS A 241 -10.34 16.46 8.39
C LYS A 241 -11.14 16.89 7.15
N ASN A 242 -11.92 17.95 7.27
CA ASN A 242 -12.76 18.45 6.17
C ASN A 242 -11.93 19.06 5.04
N GLU A 243 -10.84 19.76 5.36
CA GLU A 243 -9.93 20.33 4.37
C GLU A 243 -9.17 19.22 3.63
N VAL A 244 -8.71 18.19 4.35
CA VAL A 244 -8.10 17.00 3.75
C VAL A 244 -9.07 16.32 2.79
N ALA A 245 -10.30 16.04 3.22
CA ALA A 245 -11.32 15.41 2.38
C ALA A 245 -11.62 16.21 1.11
N ALA A 246 -11.77 17.53 1.25
CA ALA A 246 -12.02 18.43 0.12
C ALA A 246 -10.87 18.40 -0.90
N ILE A 247 -9.62 18.58 -0.45
CA ILE A 247 -8.44 18.60 -1.33
C ILE A 247 -8.21 17.24 -1.99
N VAL A 248 -8.39 16.13 -1.25
CA VAL A 248 -8.29 14.77 -1.79
C VAL A 248 -9.30 14.58 -2.92
N TRP A 249 -10.56 14.95 -2.70
CA TRP A 249 -11.59 14.83 -3.73
C TRP A 249 -11.33 15.74 -4.95
N GLU A 250 -10.92 16.98 -4.73
CA GLU A 250 -10.58 17.93 -5.82
C GLU A 250 -9.51 17.35 -6.77
N ASN A 251 -8.45 16.79 -6.18
CA ASN A 251 -7.39 16.16 -6.94
C ASN A 251 -7.84 14.86 -7.63
N MET A 252 -8.67 14.04 -6.96
CA MET A 252 -9.27 12.85 -7.58
C MET A 252 -10.14 13.23 -8.79
N SER A 253 -10.97 14.27 -8.67
CA SER A 253 -11.84 14.77 -9.74
C SER A 253 -11.04 15.32 -10.92
N SER A 254 -9.94 16.01 -10.66
CA SER A 254 -9.00 16.46 -11.68
C SER A 254 -8.36 15.28 -12.42
N PHE A 255 -7.97 14.22 -11.71
CA PHE A 255 -7.45 13.01 -12.34
C PHE A 255 -8.51 12.27 -13.18
N ILE A 256 -9.75 12.17 -12.71
CA ILE A 256 -10.87 11.58 -13.47
C ILE A 256 -11.06 12.34 -14.78
N THR A 257 -11.08 13.68 -14.71
CA THR A 257 -11.23 14.55 -15.89
C THR A 257 -10.07 14.37 -16.87
N TYR A 258 -8.84 14.21 -16.37
CA TYR A 258 -7.67 13.88 -17.19
C TYR A 258 -7.80 12.52 -17.87
N VAL A 259 -8.31 11.49 -17.17
CA VAL A 259 -8.57 10.16 -17.73
C VAL A 259 -9.59 10.25 -18.86
N GLU A 260 -10.72 10.92 -18.63
CA GLU A 260 -11.75 11.12 -19.66
C GLU A 260 -11.19 11.80 -20.89
N TYR A 261 -10.45 12.90 -20.72
CA TYR A 261 -9.85 13.62 -21.83
C TYR A 261 -8.89 12.75 -22.65
N LEU A 262 -8.08 11.91 -21.99
CA LEU A 262 -7.15 11.02 -22.69
C LEU A 262 -7.86 9.91 -23.49
N PHE A 263 -8.89 9.30 -22.93
CA PHE A 263 -9.64 8.23 -23.62
C PHE A 263 -10.57 8.76 -24.70
N LEU A 264 -11.13 9.96 -24.53
CA LEU A 264 -11.93 10.63 -25.56
C LEU A 264 -11.06 11.24 -26.68
N GLY A 265 -9.85 11.69 -26.35
CA GLY A 265 -8.95 12.39 -27.27
C GLY A 265 -7.97 11.52 -28.06
N LYS A 266 -7.70 10.25 -27.67
CA LYS A 266 -6.78 9.34 -28.37
C LYS A 266 -7.26 7.88 -28.34
N SER A 267 -7.50 7.29 -29.51
CA SER A 267 -8.01 5.91 -29.68
C SER A 267 -7.01 4.78 -29.40
N ASN A 268 -5.74 5.09 -29.13
CA ASN A 268 -4.74 4.07 -28.85
C ASN A 268 -4.63 3.84 -27.34
N GLY A 269 -5.34 2.81 -26.86
CA GLY A 269 -5.29 2.33 -25.49
C GLY A 269 -3.87 2.09 -25.00
N ASN A 270 -3.31 3.06 -24.28
CA ASN A 270 -2.00 2.93 -23.69
C ASN A 270 -2.14 2.03 -22.46
N SER A 271 -1.66 0.77 -22.55
CA SER A 271 -1.73 -0.21 -21.45
C SER A 271 -1.25 0.34 -20.09
N ASN A 272 -0.28 1.26 -20.11
CA ASN A 272 0.24 1.94 -18.92
C ASN A 272 -0.79 2.82 -18.19
N LEU A 273 -1.75 3.39 -18.93
CA LEU A 273 -2.82 4.21 -18.36
C LEU A 273 -3.84 3.33 -17.62
N MET A 274 -4.13 2.14 -18.13
CA MET A 274 -5.04 1.19 -17.47
C MET A 274 -4.47 0.68 -16.13
N ASP A 275 -3.16 0.47 -16.05
CA ASP A 275 -2.48 0.14 -14.78
C ASP A 275 -2.61 1.30 -13.78
N THR A 276 -2.41 2.54 -14.26
CA THR A 276 -2.56 3.75 -13.44
C THR A 276 -4.00 3.94 -12.95
N ILE A 277 -5.00 3.71 -13.81
CA ILE A 277 -6.42 3.73 -13.43
C ILE A 277 -6.72 2.66 -12.38
N THR A 278 -6.16 1.46 -12.52
CA THR A 278 -6.37 0.37 -11.56
C THR A 278 -5.85 0.77 -10.18
N VAL A 279 -4.68 1.39 -10.12
CA VAL A 279 -4.13 1.91 -8.88
C VAL A 279 -5.01 3.03 -8.30
N PHE A 280 -5.47 3.95 -9.14
CA PHE A 280 -6.40 5.01 -8.74
C PHE A 280 -7.70 4.45 -8.14
N LEU A 281 -8.35 3.47 -8.78
CA LEU A 281 -9.59 2.88 -8.26
C LEU A 281 -9.38 2.13 -6.94
N ASN A 282 -8.22 1.49 -6.72
CA ASN A 282 -7.89 0.93 -5.41
C ASN A 282 -7.77 2.02 -4.34
N PHE A 283 -7.23 3.18 -4.71
CA PHE A 283 -7.13 4.32 -3.79
C PHE A 283 -8.48 4.98 -3.50
N VAL A 284 -9.38 5.07 -4.49
CA VAL A 284 -10.78 5.49 -4.30
C VAL A 284 -11.46 4.58 -3.28
N CYS A 285 -11.38 3.26 -3.46
CA CYS A 285 -11.92 2.30 -2.49
C CYS A 285 -11.29 2.47 -1.11
N ALA A 286 -9.97 2.61 -1.00
CA ALA A 286 -9.31 2.82 0.29
C ALA A 286 -9.85 4.07 1.02
N CYS A 287 -9.96 5.20 0.31
CA CYS A 287 -10.49 6.45 0.85
C CYS A 287 -11.97 6.36 1.21
N TYR A 288 -12.76 5.61 0.46
CA TYR A 288 -14.16 5.35 0.75
C TYR A 288 -14.34 4.56 2.04
N VAL A 289 -13.60 3.45 2.20
CA VAL A 289 -13.64 2.63 3.42
C VAL A 289 -13.15 3.42 4.64
N ALA A 290 -12.19 4.34 4.47
CA ALA A 290 -11.73 5.20 5.55
C ALA A 290 -12.62 6.44 5.79
N HIS A 291 -13.75 6.55 5.11
CA HIS A 291 -14.67 7.69 5.19
C HIS A 291 -14.01 9.06 4.93
N ILE A 292 -13.01 9.10 4.04
CA ILE A 292 -12.44 10.35 3.53
C ILE A 292 -13.33 10.92 2.42
N ILE A 293 -13.90 10.04 1.60
CA ILE A 293 -14.87 10.39 0.55
C ILE A 293 -16.22 9.73 0.83
N VAL A 294 -17.29 10.36 0.34
CA VAL A 294 -18.68 9.90 0.53
C VAL A 294 -19.17 9.06 -0.65
N ASP A 295 -20.36 8.46 -0.50
CA ASP A 295 -20.99 7.60 -1.52
C ASP A 295 -21.06 8.26 -2.90
N GLU A 296 -21.55 9.50 -2.97
CA GLU A 296 -21.71 10.24 -4.22
C GLU A 296 -20.39 10.41 -4.96
N GLN A 297 -19.32 10.72 -4.22
CA GLN A 297 -17.97 10.92 -4.76
C GLN A 297 -17.37 9.59 -5.25
N ALA A 298 -17.49 8.53 -4.46
CA ALA A 298 -17.01 7.22 -4.85
C ALA A 298 -17.74 6.72 -6.10
N LEU A 299 -19.07 6.82 -6.12
CA LEU A 299 -19.88 6.44 -7.27
C LEU A 299 -19.52 7.27 -8.51
N ASP A 300 -19.41 8.60 -8.40
CA ASP A 300 -19.02 9.47 -9.52
C ASP A 300 -17.68 9.03 -10.14
N ALA A 301 -16.66 8.78 -9.30
CA ALA A 301 -15.36 8.29 -9.75
C ALA A 301 -15.48 7.00 -10.57
N PHE A 302 -16.25 6.04 -10.07
CA PHE A 302 -16.46 4.78 -10.75
C PHE A 302 -17.30 4.91 -12.02
N TYR A 303 -18.37 5.70 -12.01
CA TYR A 303 -19.22 5.94 -13.18
C TYR A 303 -18.42 6.58 -14.32
N ARG A 304 -17.67 7.65 -14.04
CA ARG A 304 -16.90 8.39 -15.03
C ARG A 304 -15.75 7.59 -15.61
N VAL A 305 -14.96 6.93 -14.75
CA VAL A 305 -13.86 6.06 -15.21
C VAL A 305 -14.39 4.85 -15.97
N TYR A 306 -15.46 4.21 -15.49
CA TYR A 306 -16.06 3.10 -16.21
C TYR A 306 -16.77 3.53 -17.48
N HIS A 307 -17.27 4.76 -17.60
CA HIS A 307 -17.86 5.22 -18.86
C HIS A 307 -16.85 5.16 -20.03
N VAL A 308 -15.59 5.51 -19.78
CA VAL A 308 -14.54 5.62 -20.81
C VAL A 308 -13.66 4.39 -20.98
N THR A 309 -13.87 3.32 -20.19
CA THR A 309 -13.07 2.08 -20.25
C THR A 309 -13.83 0.93 -20.94
N SER A 310 -13.11 -0.11 -21.35
CA SER A 310 -13.71 -1.28 -22.04
C SER A 310 -14.53 -2.15 -21.09
N LYS A 311 -15.56 -2.83 -21.60
CA LYS A 311 -16.39 -3.76 -20.80
C LYS A 311 -15.53 -4.82 -20.07
N ILE A 312 -14.60 -5.44 -20.80
CA ILE A 312 -13.69 -6.47 -20.27
C ILE A 312 -12.92 -5.96 -19.04
N TYR A 313 -12.41 -4.73 -19.08
CA TYR A 313 -11.70 -4.15 -17.95
C TYR A 313 -12.61 -3.89 -16.75
N LYS A 314 -13.84 -3.39 -17.00
CA LYS A 314 -14.83 -3.17 -15.93
C LYS A 314 -15.14 -4.46 -15.21
N ASP A 315 -15.43 -5.53 -15.95
CA ASP A 315 -15.81 -6.83 -15.40
C ASP A 315 -14.67 -7.42 -14.55
N GLN A 316 -13.43 -7.33 -15.04
CA GLN A 316 -12.24 -7.80 -14.32
C GLN A 316 -11.96 -7.01 -13.04
N THR A 317 -12.15 -5.68 -13.07
CA THR A 317 -11.81 -4.83 -11.93
C THR A 317 -12.90 -4.78 -10.86
N ARG A 318 -14.19 -4.81 -11.24
CA ARG A 318 -15.33 -4.76 -10.31
C ARG A 318 -15.28 -5.86 -9.26
N SER A 319 -15.19 -7.11 -9.71
CA SER A 319 -15.13 -8.27 -8.82
C SER A 319 -13.95 -8.17 -7.85
N SER A 320 -12.76 -7.86 -8.39
CA SER A 320 -11.54 -7.75 -7.58
C SER A 320 -11.57 -6.61 -6.56
N LEU A 321 -12.19 -5.48 -6.89
CA LEU A 321 -12.31 -4.33 -5.97
C LEU A 321 -13.36 -4.59 -4.89
N ARG A 322 -14.52 -5.16 -5.26
CA ARG A 322 -15.58 -5.49 -4.30
C ARG A 322 -15.13 -6.53 -3.28
N GLU A 323 -14.60 -7.66 -3.76
CA GLU A 323 -14.15 -8.77 -2.90
C GLU A 323 -13.16 -8.30 -1.83
N LEU A 324 -12.29 -7.36 -2.19
CA LEU A 324 -11.17 -7.01 -1.34
C LEU A 324 -11.42 -5.80 -0.43
N TRP A 325 -12.23 -4.84 -0.86
CA TRP A 325 -12.47 -3.61 -0.11
C TRP A 325 -13.82 -3.59 0.62
N LEU A 326 -14.86 -4.25 0.07
CA LEU A 326 -16.25 -4.05 0.49
C LEU A 326 -16.95 -5.30 1.02
N ARG A 327 -16.57 -6.51 0.56
CA ARG A 327 -17.24 -7.77 0.94
C ARG A 327 -16.91 -8.26 2.36
N THR A 328 -16.12 -7.49 3.09
CA THR A 328 -15.46 -7.96 4.30
C THR A 328 -15.98 -7.26 5.56
N ASP A 329 -16.80 -6.23 5.42
CA ASP A 329 -17.52 -5.53 6.49
C ASP A 329 -19.02 -5.51 6.14
N ARG A 330 -19.89 -5.84 7.10
CA ARG A 330 -21.35 -5.88 6.88
C ARG A 330 -21.91 -4.52 6.45
N ASP A 331 -21.41 -3.45 7.05
CA ASP A 331 -21.91 -2.10 6.76
C ASP A 331 -21.52 -1.65 5.34
N LEU A 332 -20.41 -2.20 4.82
CA LEU A 332 -19.91 -1.90 3.48
C LEU A 332 -20.42 -2.89 2.43
N GLU A 333 -20.77 -4.11 2.82
CA GLU A 333 -21.28 -5.14 1.91
C GLU A 333 -22.58 -4.69 1.24
N ASP A 334 -23.43 -3.97 1.97
CA ASP A 334 -24.69 -3.41 1.48
C ASP A 334 -24.59 -1.94 1.03
N SER A 335 -23.39 -1.35 1.03
CA SER A 335 -23.18 0.05 0.65
C SER A 335 -23.57 0.35 -0.81
N PRO A 336 -23.89 1.62 -1.15
CA PRO A 336 -24.19 2.02 -2.53
C PRO A 336 -23.09 1.63 -3.52
N LEU A 337 -21.81 1.79 -3.12
CA LEU A 337 -20.68 1.40 -3.95
C LEU A 337 -20.60 -0.12 -4.12
N SER A 338 -20.81 -0.90 -3.06
CA SER A 338 -20.80 -2.38 -3.15
C SER A 338 -21.89 -2.89 -4.08
N ARG A 339 -23.11 -2.33 -3.96
CA ARG A 339 -24.21 -2.65 -4.88
C ARG A 339 -23.85 -2.33 -6.32
N TYR A 340 -23.29 -1.13 -6.57
CA TYR A 340 -22.86 -0.75 -7.92
C TYR A 340 -21.80 -1.70 -8.50
N LEU A 341 -20.80 -2.11 -7.71
CA LEU A 341 -19.77 -3.05 -8.14
C LEU A 341 -20.29 -4.48 -8.32
N ASN A 342 -21.43 -4.82 -7.70
CA ASN A 342 -22.08 -6.12 -7.84
C ASN A 342 -23.04 -6.21 -9.04
N LEU A 343 -23.42 -5.08 -9.65
CA LEU A 343 -24.27 -5.08 -10.84
C LEU A 343 -23.52 -5.71 -12.03
N SER A 344 -23.80 -6.99 -12.28
CA SER A 344 -23.44 -7.67 -13.54
C SER A 344 -24.25 -7.06 -14.68
N LEU A 345 -23.58 -6.58 -15.74
CA LEU A 345 -24.20 -6.14 -16.99
C LEU A 345 -23.94 -7.13 -18.13
#